data_AF-A0A945W3Z4-F1
#
_entry.id   AF-A0A945W3Z4-F1
#
_cell.length_a   1.000
_cell.length_b   1.000
_cell.length_c   1.000
_cell.angle_alpha   90.00
_cell.angle_beta   90.00
_cell.angle_gamma   90.00
#
_symmetry.space_group_name_H-M   'P 1'
#
loop_
_entity.id
_entity.type
_entity.pdbx_description
1 polymer ?
#
loop_
_entity_poly.entity_id
_entity_poly.type
_entity_poly.pdbx_seq_one_letter_code
_entity_poly.pdbx_strand_id
1 'polypeptide(L)'
;MINKLTVINDLHEIVEDDYNRVINDYIDAVTSNPAVNAIYKMGNISDPGISDLDLIVVVKDCRDSKNIHKLSINNSVKSDLFNKVFLHDIFLCDTSVIREIRYTSLCDNLELLFGDEQKIMDVGEKELGPLSLQIIFDFISSRLVQFKQYLSAGSIGIRGTLVRVSSIRHSYNLLKNLGVHDKETESFISQVIEMRKNSRSVNDDDIIDLFLRSFNMFERIVQLAADFFFDKYLNFFTTVDPSNSLKLNNMYNLKFLAIPLGDGANADGSVSVYYPEAVFYHYLEYTRGNHPIANIASNYLSITGGESFDLSEEYKNTLEKRLSFISKQLTFLKRNRVNFAMCGYPGFIINQECLQE
;
A
#
# COMPACT_ATOMS: atom_id res chain seq x y z
N MET A 1 18.54 16.48 14.95
CA MET A 1 19.15 16.99 13.72
C MET A 1 18.64 16.12 12.59
N ILE A 2 17.85 16.67 11.67
CA ILE A 2 17.51 15.95 10.43
C ILE A 2 18.80 15.95 9.61
N ASN A 3 19.34 14.77 9.31
CA ASN A 3 20.48 14.67 8.39
C ASN A 3 20.09 15.34 7.08
N LYS A 4 21.01 16.09 6.47
CA LYS A 4 20.76 16.71 5.16
C LYS A 4 20.42 15.59 4.16
N LEU A 5 19.21 15.62 3.61
CA LEU A 5 18.78 14.68 2.58
C LEU A 5 19.60 14.93 1.31
N THR A 6 20.04 13.85 0.67
CA THR A 6 20.70 13.87 -0.64
C THR A 6 19.71 13.40 -1.70
N VAL A 7 19.61 14.12 -2.82
CA VAL A 7 18.76 13.72 -3.94
C VAL A 7 19.59 12.91 -4.93
N ILE A 8 19.02 11.78 -5.38
CA ILE A 8 19.60 10.91 -6.40
C ILE A 8 18.77 11.06 -7.67
N ASN A 9 19.41 11.42 -8.77
CA ASN A 9 18.77 11.43 -10.08
C ASN A 9 18.69 10.00 -10.64
N ASP A 10 17.57 9.34 -10.38
CA ASP A 10 17.17 8.01 -10.82
C ASP A 10 16.12 8.06 -11.95
N LEU A 11 15.99 9.19 -12.64
CA LEU A 11 15.14 9.30 -13.82
C LEU A 11 15.76 8.52 -14.99
N HIS A 12 14.89 7.95 -15.83
CA HIS A 12 15.32 7.17 -16.99
C HIS A 12 14.73 7.73 -18.27
N GLU A 13 15.54 7.74 -19.33
CA GLU A 13 15.07 8.02 -20.68
C GLU A 13 14.52 6.72 -21.29
N ILE A 14 13.25 6.45 -21.00
CA ILE A 14 12.50 5.34 -21.59
C ILE A 14 11.19 5.85 -22.18
N VAL A 15 10.71 5.19 -23.22
CA VAL A 15 9.46 5.51 -23.92
C VAL A 15 8.40 4.45 -23.64
N GLU A 16 7.16 4.69 -24.03
CA GLU A 16 6.06 3.73 -23.82
C GLU A 16 6.35 2.35 -24.45
N ASP A 17 7.00 2.32 -25.62
CA ASP A 17 7.39 1.07 -26.28
C ASP A 17 8.36 0.22 -25.44
N ASP A 18 9.19 0.84 -24.60
CA ASP A 18 10.07 0.12 -23.69
C ASP A 18 9.27 -0.65 -22.62
N TYR A 19 8.16 -0.09 -22.14
CA TYR A 19 7.26 -0.79 -21.21
C TYR A 19 6.61 -1.99 -21.89
N ASN A 20 6.12 -1.83 -23.13
CA ASN A 20 5.52 -2.92 -23.90
C ASN A 20 6.52 -4.05 -24.15
N ARG A 21 7.78 -3.69 -24.44
CA ARG A 21 8.86 -4.67 -24.58
C ARG A 21 9.11 -5.42 -23.27
N VAL A 22 9.21 -4.72 -22.14
CA VAL A 22 9.41 -5.34 -20.82
C VAL A 22 8.23 -6.25 -20.45
N ILE A 23 7.00 -5.85 -20.76
CA ILE A 23 5.80 -6.69 -20.56
C ILE A 23 5.92 -7.99 -21.36
N ASN A 24 6.22 -7.90 -22.66
CA ASN A 24 6.34 -9.08 -23.52
C ASN A 24 7.49 -9.99 -23.08
N ASP A 25 8.67 -9.43 -22.80
CA ASP A 25 9.83 -10.18 -22.31
C ASP A 25 9.50 -10.91 -20.99
N TYR A 26 8.75 -10.28 -20.08
CA TYR A 26 8.31 -10.89 -18.83
C TYR A 26 7.32 -12.04 -19.08
N ILE A 27 6.30 -11.82 -19.90
CA ILE A 27 5.29 -12.83 -20.26
C ILE A 27 6.00 -14.06 -20.88
N ASP A 28 6.90 -13.87 -21.83
CA ASP A 28 7.65 -14.95 -22.46
C ASP A 28 8.48 -15.75 -21.45
N ALA A 29 9.07 -15.06 -20.47
CA ALA A 29 9.88 -15.70 -19.43
C ALA A 29 9.05 -16.58 -18.47
N VAL A 30 7.82 -16.17 -18.13
CA VAL A 30 7.05 -16.80 -17.04
C VAL A 30 5.91 -17.70 -17.50
N THR A 31 5.38 -17.55 -18.71
CA THR A 31 4.18 -18.28 -19.17
C THR A 31 4.40 -19.78 -19.35
N SER A 32 5.65 -20.21 -19.54
CA SER A 32 6.03 -21.63 -19.54
C SER A 32 5.84 -22.30 -18.18
N ASN A 33 5.68 -21.52 -17.11
CA ASN A 33 5.44 -22.04 -15.76
C ASN A 33 3.99 -22.54 -15.63
N PRO A 34 3.76 -23.83 -15.37
CA PRO A 34 2.41 -24.41 -15.31
C PRO A 34 1.56 -23.87 -14.15
N ALA A 35 2.17 -23.18 -13.17
CA ALA A 35 1.45 -22.50 -12.10
C ALA A 35 0.76 -21.22 -12.58
N VAL A 36 1.26 -20.56 -13.62
CA VAL A 36 0.69 -19.28 -14.11
C VAL A 36 -0.68 -19.54 -14.73
N ASN A 37 -1.67 -18.84 -14.22
CA ASN A 37 -3.05 -18.89 -14.69
C ASN A 37 -3.41 -17.67 -15.55
N ALA A 38 -3.05 -16.48 -15.06
CA ALA A 38 -3.29 -15.22 -15.76
C ALA A 38 -2.27 -14.17 -15.34
N ILE A 39 -2.05 -13.18 -16.21
CA ILE A 39 -1.22 -12.01 -15.93
C ILE A 39 -2.04 -10.77 -16.29
N TYR A 40 -2.10 -9.83 -15.37
CA TYR A 40 -2.75 -8.54 -15.55
C TYR A 40 -1.76 -7.40 -15.40
N LYS A 41 -1.95 -6.35 -16.20
CA LYS A 41 -1.43 -5.03 -15.90
C LYS A 41 -2.43 -4.29 -15.01
N MET A 42 -1.96 -3.61 -13.99
CA MET A 42 -2.77 -2.72 -13.17
C MET A 42 -2.39 -1.26 -13.46
N GLY A 43 -3.38 -0.39 -13.61
CA GLY A 43 -3.14 1.04 -13.80
C GLY A 43 -2.66 1.42 -15.20
N ASN A 44 -2.14 2.65 -15.33
CA ASN A 44 -1.76 3.26 -16.60
C ASN A 44 -0.33 3.81 -16.54
N ILE A 45 0.38 3.73 -17.67
CA ILE A 45 1.69 4.35 -17.86
C ILE A 45 1.44 5.78 -18.37
N SER A 46 1.39 6.75 -17.47
CA SER A 46 1.10 8.14 -17.82
C SER A 46 2.35 8.98 -18.08
N ASP A 47 3.47 8.68 -17.41
CA ASP A 47 4.71 9.44 -17.51
C ASP A 47 5.90 8.46 -17.70
N PRO A 48 6.25 8.07 -18.94
CA PRO A 48 7.38 7.18 -19.21
C PRO A 48 8.68 7.67 -18.56
N GLY A 49 9.40 6.75 -17.89
CA GLY A 49 10.62 7.07 -17.14
C GLY A 49 10.39 7.52 -15.70
N ILE A 50 9.12 7.73 -15.33
CA ILE A 50 8.70 7.97 -13.94
C ILE A 50 7.78 6.85 -13.48
N SER A 51 6.73 6.56 -14.26
CA SER A 51 5.72 5.53 -13.96
C SER A 51 6.35 4.19 -13.60
N ASP A 52 5.72 3.52 -12.64
CA ASP A 52 5.97 2.11 -12.35
C ASP A 52 5.14 1.23 -13.30
N LEU A 53 5.54 -0.03 -13.43
CA LEU A 53 4.75 -1.07 -14.09
C LEU A 53 4.23 -2.04 -13.04
N ASP A 54 2.94 -1.97 -12.75
CA ASP A 54 2.28 -2.88 -11.83
C ASP A 54 1.76 -4.12 -12.57
N LEU A 55 2.30 -5.30 -12.26
CA LEU A 55 1.78 -6.58 -12.76
C LEU A 55 1.18 -7.42 -11.63
N ILE A 56 0.02 -8.01 -11.90
CA ILE A 56 -0.60 -9.04 -11.06
C ILE A 56 -0.43 -10.37 -11.77
N VAL A 57 0.23 -11.34 -11.12
CA VAL A 57 0.34 -12.71 -11.62
C VAL A 57 -0.54 -13.61 -10.79
N VAL A 58 -1.56 -14.17 -11.45
CA VAL A 58 -2.48 -15.13 -10.85
C VAL A 58 -1.92 -16.51 -11.04
N VAL A 59 -1.78 -17.27 -9.96
CA VAL A 59 -1.30 -18.64 -10.00
C VAL A 59 -2.33 -19.63 -9.46
N LYS A 60 -2.36 -20.81 -10.07
CA LYS A 60 -3.09 -21.98 -9.57
C LYS A 60 -2.41 -22.44 -8.28
N ASP A 61 -3.15 -23.11 -7.40
CA ASP A 61 -2.59 -23.69 -6.19
C ASP A 61 -1.40 -24.60 -6.54
N CYS A 62 -0.20 -24.09 -6.28
CA CYS A 62 1.07 -24.77 -6.47
C CYS A 62 1.71 -24.94 -5.10
N ARG A 63 2.37 -26.09 -4.91
CA ARG A 63 3.19 -26.38 -3.72
C ARG A 63 4.69 -26.40 -4.02
N ASP A 64 5.07 -26.08 -5.26
CA ASP A 64 6.47 -26.02 -5.66
C ASP A 64 6.98 -24.57 -5.60
N SER A 65 7.51 -24.20 -4.44
CA SER A 65 8.07 -22.87 -4.21
C SER A 65 9.14 -22.50 -5.23
N LYS A 66 9.93 -23.45 -5.77
CA LYS A 66 10.97 -23.16 -6.76
C LYS A 66 10.37 -22.62 -8.06
N ASN A 67 9.20 -23.11 -8.47
CA ASN A 67 8.54 -22.56 -9.65
C ASN A 67 7.94 -21.20 -9.35
N ILE A 68 7.41 -20.97 -8.16
CA ILE A 68 6.88 -19.65 -7.77
C ILE A 68 7.99 -18.60 -7.76
N HIS A 69 9.18 -18.87 -7.19
CA HIS A 69 10.28 -17.90 -7.15
C HIS A 69 10.78 -17.42 -8.51
N LYS A 70 10.59 -18.22 -9.56
CA LYS A 70 10.93 -17.82 -10.94
C LYS A 70 9.99 -16.74 -11.49
N LEU A 71 8.86 -16.47 -10.85
CA LEU A 71 7.92 -15.43 -11.25
C LEU A 71 8.37 -14.03 -10.82
N SER A 72 9.33 -13.94 -9.88
CA SER A 72 9.93 -12.67 -9.47
C SER A 72 10.52 -11.95 -10.68
N ILE A 73 10.30 -10.64 -10.78
CA ILE A 73 11.01 -9.77 -11.74
C ILE A 73 12.51 -9.99 -11.64
N ASN A 74 13.06 -10.02 -10.42
CA ASN A 74 14.49 -10.16 -10.16
C ASN A 74 15.08 -11.53 -10.55
N ASN A 75 14.23 -12.58 -10.65
CA ASN A 75 14.68 -13.93 -10.98
C ASN A 75 14.33 -14.36 -12.41
N SER A 76 13.29 -13.77 -13.01
CA SER A 76 12.77 -14.14 -14.33
C SER A 76 13.59 -13.56 -15.46
N VAL A 77 13.97 -12.29 -15.37
CA VAL A 77 14.66 -11.57 -16.44
C VAL A 77 15.77 -10.70 -15.88
N LYS A 78 16.96 -10.78 -16.48
CA LYS A 78 18.10 -9.91 -16.14
C LYS A 78 18.34 -8.94 -17.28
N SER A 79 17.69 -7.79 -17.20
CA SER A 79 17.87 -6.69 -18.15
C SER A 79 17.86 -5.37 -17.41
N ASP A 80 18.79 -4.47 -17.75
CA ASP A 80 18.82 -3.12 -17.21
C ASP A 80 17.52 -2.36 -17.46
N LEU A 81 16.78 -2.72 -18.51
CA LEU A 81 15.49 -2.10 -18.82
C LEU A 81 14.41 -2.44 -17.78
N PHE A 82 14.46 -3.65 -17.21
CA PHE A 82 13.49 -4.06 -16.18
C PHE A 82 13.66 -3.21 -14.91
N ASN A 83 14.90 -2.95 -14.50
CA ASN A 83 15.20 -2.09 -13.35
C ASN A 83 14.77 -0.64 -13.56
N LYS A 84 14.63 -0.20 -14.81
CA LYS A 84 14.16 1.15 -15.16
C LYS A 84 12.63 1.25 -15.19
N VAL A 85 11.94 0.13 -15.41
CA VAL A 85 10.48 0.06 -15.57
C VAL A 85 9.80 -0.30 -14.25
N PHE A 86 10.31 -1.27 -13.50
CA PHE A 86 9.75 -1.70 -12.23
C PHE A 86 10.40 -0.95 -11.04
N LEU A 87 9.61 -0.48 -10.08
CA LEU A 87 10.10 -0.07 -8.74
C LEU A 87 9.86 -1.16 -7.69
N HIS A 88 8.96 -2.09 -7.95
CA HIS A 88 8.70 -3.24 -7.10
C HIS A 88 8.50 -4.51 -7.91
N ASP A 89 8.52 -5.65 -7.22
CA ASP A 89 8.22 -6.94 -7.83
C ASP A 89 6.72 -7.09 -8.12
N ILE A 90 6.33 -8.18 -8.76
CA ILE A 90 4.93 -8.48 -9.09
C ILE A 90 4.04 -8.59 -7.83
N PHE A 91 2.75 -8.34 -8.01
CA PHE A 91 1.71 -8.79 -7.09
C PHE A 91 1.34 -10.23 -7.43
N LEU A 92 1.80 -11.18 -6.62
CA LEU A 92 1.45 -12.59 -6.82
C LEU A 92 0.12 -12.89 -6.13
N CYS A 93 -0.85 -13.46 -6.83
CA CYS A 93 -2.18 -13.76 -6.29
C CYS A 93 -2.59 -15.21 -6.55
N ASP A 94 -3.26 -15.85 -5.59
CA ASP A 94 -3.86 -17.17 -5.81
C ASP A 94 -5.19 -17.07 -6.55
N THR A 95 -5.51 -18.06 -7.39
CA THR A 95 -6.81 -18.17 -8.09
C THR A 95 -8.04 -18.09 -7.17
N SER A 96 -7.92 -18.44 -5.89
CA SER A 96 -9.00 -18.33 -4.90
C SER A 96 -9.19 -16.93 -4.30
N VAL A 97 -8.31 -15.97 -4.61
CA VAL A 97 -8.35 -14.59 -4.08
C VAL A 97 -8.60 -13.57 -5.17
N ILE A 98 -8.14 -13.82 -6.41
CA ILE A 98 -8.22 -12.84 -7.50
C ILE A 98 -9.63 -12.30 -7.75
N ARG A 99 -10.66 -13.15 -7.62
CA ARG A 99 -12.06 -12.76 -7.81
C ARG A 99 -12.49 -11.65 -6.85
N GLU A 100 -11.94 -11.62 -5.64
CA GLU A 100 -12.23 -10.64 -4.60
C GLU A 100 -11.04 -9.73 -4.29
N ILE A 101 -10.10 -9.58 -5.23
CA ILE A 101 -8.86 -8.80 -5.07
C ILE A 101 -9.11 -7.38 -4.57
N ARG A 102 -10.26 -6.79 -4.93
CA ARG A 102 -10.67 -5.45 -4.47
C ARG A 102 -10.79 -5.30 -2.96
N TYR A 103 -11.01 -6.40 -2.23
CA TYR A 103 -10.98 -6.38 -0.76
C TYR A 103 -9.57 -6.33 -0.18
N THR A 104 -8.54 -6.82 -0.89
CA THR A 104 -7.15 -6.73 -0.42
C THR A 104 -6.53 -5.39 -0.76
N SER A 105 -6.82 -4.90 -1.96
CA SER A 105 -6.36 -3.63 -2.52
C SER A 105 -7.39 -3.20 -3.57
N LEU A 106 -7.82 -1.94 -3.59
CA LEU A 106 -8.74 -1.44 -4.62
C LEU A 106 -8.01 -1.36 -5.97
N CYS A 107 -7.84 -2.54 -6.57
CA CYS A 107 -7.25 -2.75 -7.88
C CYS A 107 -8.27 -2.37 -8.95
N ASP A 108 -7.98 -1.26 -9.62
CA ASP A 108 -8.75 -0.74 -10.74
C ASP A 108 -7.92 -0.76 -12.03
N ASN A 109 -8.59 -0.65 -13.18
CA ASN A 109 -7.97 -0.67 -14.50
C ASN A 109 -7.09 -1.90 -14.72
N LEU A 110 -7.65 -3.09 -14.47
CA LEU A 110 -6.98 -4.35 -14.75
C LEU A 110 -7.12 -4.70 -16.24
N GLU A 111 -6.00 -4.82 -16.93
CA GLU A 111 -5.92 -5.26 -18.31
C GLU A 111 -5.34 -6.68 -18.34
N LEU A 112 -6.09 -7.63 -18.90
CA LEU A 112 -5.60 -9.00 -19.09
C LEU A 112 -4.53 -9.00 -20.20
N LEU A 113 -3.32 -9.45 -19.84
CA LEU A 113 -2.20 -9.58 -20.77
C LEU A 113 -2.00 -11.02 -21.25
N PHE A 114 -2.27 -12.00 -20.37
CA PHE A 114 -2.10 -13.42 -20.67
C PHE A 114 -3.07 -14.29 -19.83
N GLY A 115 -3.49 -15.42 -20.39
CA GLY A 115 -4.21 -16.47 -19.67
C GLY A 115 -5.73 -16.28 -19.64
N ASP A 116 -6.35 -16.88 -18.62
CA ASP A 116 -7.82 -16.90 -18.51
C ASP A 116 -8.35 -15.65 -17.79
N GLU A 117 -9.35 -15.00 -18.40
CA GLU A 117 -10.03 -13.86 -17.78
C GLU A 117 -10.75 -14.28 -16.49
N GLN A 118 -10.36 -13.67 -15.38
CA GLN A 118 -10.97 -13.81 -14.06
C GLN A 118 -12.13 -12.83 -13.92
N LYS A 119 -13.29 -13.34 -13.48
CA LYS A 119 -14.46 -12.51 -13.17
C LYS A 119 -14.25 -11.77 -11.84
N ILE A 120 -13.57 -10.63 -11.88
CA ILE A 120 -13.38 -9.76 -10.70
C ILE A 120 -14.74 -9.25 -10.22
N MET A 121 -15.01 -9.37 -8.92
CA MET A 121 -16.24 -8.88 -8.31
C MET A 121 -16.13 -7.41 -7.91
N ASP A 122 -17.16 -6.66 -8.25
CA ASP A 122 -17.37 -5.33 -7.68
C ASP A 122 -17.64 -5.43 -6.17
N VAL A 123 -17.24 -4.39 -5.46
CA VAL A 123 -17.52 -4.23 -4.03
C VAL A 123 -18.95 -3.72 -3.90
N GLY A 124 -19.73 -4.28 -2.97
CA GLY A 124 -21.09 -3.82 -2.73
C GLY A 124 -21.11 -2.36 -2.27
N GLU A 125 -22.15 -1.61 -2.66
CA GLU A 125 -22.28 -0.17 -2.34
C GLU A 125 -22.14 0.11 -0.82
N LYS A 126 -22.72 -0.74 0.02
CA LYS A 126 -22.64 -0.65 1.48
C LYS A 126 -21.24 -0.96 2.04
N GLU A 127 -20.45 -1.75 1.33
CA GLU A 127 -19.10 -2.15 1.75
C GLU A 127 -18.04 -1.16 1.23
N LEU A 128 -18.34 -0.41 0.17
CA LEU A 128 -17.39 0.50 -0.46
C LEU A 128 -16.89 1.58 0.50
N GLY A 129 -17.79 2.13 1.33
CA GLY A 129 -17.48 3.13 2.34
C GLY A 129 -16.45 2.65 3.37
N PRO A 130 -16.79 1.61 4.15
CA PRO A 130 -15.86 1.02 5.12
C PRO A 130 -14.56 0.52 4.49
N LEU A 131 -14.64 -0.17 3.33
CA LEU A 131 -13.47 -0.71 2.65
C LEU A 131 -12.50 0.39 2.23
N SER A 132 -13.02 1.51 1.71
CA SER A 132 -12.20 2.67 1.33
C SER A 132 -11.40 3.21 2.51
N LEU A 133 -12.03 3.35 3.69
CA LEU A 133 -11.35 3.81 4.90
C LEU A 133 -10.28 2.83 5.37
N GLN A 134 -10.58 1.53 5.38
CA GLN A 134 -9.64 0.49 5.78
C GLN A 134 -8.39 0.51 4.87
N ILE A 135 -8.59 0.69 3.56
CA ILE A 135 -7.49 0.80 2.60
C ILE A 135 -6.72 2.11 2.78
N ILE A 136 -7.39 3.24 3.02
CA ILE A 136 -6.72 4.51 3.31
C ILE A 136 -5.81 4.37 4.52
N PHE A 137 -6.32 3.81 5.63
CA PHE A 137 -5.55 3.64 6.86
C PHE A 137 -4.32 2.76 6.65
N ASP A 138 -4.48 1.61 6.00
CA ASP A 138 -3.36 0.69 5.77
C ASP A 138 -2.33 1.26 4.80
N PHE A 139 -2.81 1.85 3.71
CA PHE A 139 -1.95 2.38 2.65
C PHE A 139 -1.12 3.56 3.16
N ILE A 140 -1.76 4.53 3.82
CA ILE A 140 -1.03 5.69 4.33
C ILE A 140 -0.07 5.27 5.45
N SER A 141 -0.45 4.31 6.29
CA SER A 141 0.49 3.80 7.28
C SER A 141 1.76 3.24 6.66
N SER A 142 1.60 2.44 5.60
CA SER A 142 2.75 1.95 4.84
C SER A 142 3.59 3.10 4.28
N ARG A 143 2.96 4.15 3.73
CA ARG A 143 3.71 5.31 3.20
C ARG A 143 4.47 6.03 4.31
N LEU A 144 3.84 6.36 5.44
CA LEU A 144 4.49 7.07 6.55
C LEU A 144 5.69 6.29 7.11
N VAL A 145 5.62 4.96 7.15
CA VAL A 145 6.77 4.11 7.49
C VAL A 145 7.90 4.28 6.46
N GLN A 146 7.59 4.19 5.17
CA GLN A 146 8.58 4.37 4.09
C GLN A 146 9.24 5.76 4.15
N PHE A 147 8.48 6.82 4.40
CA PHE A 147 9.01 8.18 4.58
C PHE A 147 10.09 8.22 5.66
N LYS A 148 9.82 7.61 6.82
CA LYS A 148 10.78 7.55 7.92
C LYS A 148 12.01 6.74 7.56
N GLN A 149 11.87 5.67 6.80
CA GLN A 149 13.03 4.89 6.32
C GLN A 149 13.93 5.73 5.40
N TYR A 150 13.38 6.52 4.48
CA TYR A 150 14.18 7.44 3.64
C TYR A 150 14.84 8.56 4.46
N LEU A 151 14.10 9.15 5.41
CA LEU A 151 14.67 10.13 6.33
C LEU A 151 15.86 9.56 7.11
N SER A 152 15.76 8.30 7.54
CA SER A 152 16.86 7.58 8.19
C SER A 152 18.01 7.26 7.23
N ALA A 153 17.71 6.88 5.98
CA ALA A 153 18.71 6.58 4.96
C ALA A 153 19.49 7.82 4.48
N GLY A 154 18.90 9.02 4.64
CA GLY A 154 19.55 10.29 4.28
C GLY A 154 19.61 10.55 2.77
N SER A 155 18.90 9.76 1.96
CA SER A 155 18.81 9.95 0.51
C SER A 155 17.44 9.60 -0.03
N ILE A 156 17.05 10.27 -1.11
CA ILE A 156 15.80 10.06 -1.85
C ILE A 156 16.06 10.10 -3.36
N GLY A 157 15.43 9.20 -4.11
CA GLY A 157 15.41 9.24 -5.58
C GLY A 157 14.30 10.16 -6.10
N ILE A 158 14.54 10.86 -7.21
CA ILE A 158 13.54 11.71 -7.89
C ILE A 158 12.35 10.88 -8.35
N ARG A 159 12.57 9.82 -9.13
CA ARG A 159 11.54 8.90 -9.64
C ARG A 159 10.77 8.27 -8.49
N GLY A 160 11.47 7.68 -7.53
CA GLY A 160 10.86 7.06 -6.36
C GLY A 160 9.99 8.04 -5.56
N THR A 161 10.46 9.28 -5.37
CA THR A 161 9.67 10.35 -4.72
C THR A 161 8.43 10.70 -5.52
N LEU A 162 8.56 10.98 -6.82
CA LEU A 162 7.43 11.39 -7.66
C LEU A 162 6.35 10.30 -7.79
N VAL A 163 6.73 9.02 -7.79
CA VAL A 163 5.76 7.90 -7.77
C VAL A 163 5.06 7.82 -6.42
N ARG A 164 5.81 7.82 -5.32
CA ARG A 164 5.24 7.73 -3.96
C ARG A 164 4.33 8.90 -3.63
N VAL A 165 4.74 10.13 -3.96
CA VAL A 165 3.92 11.31 -3.72
C VAL A 165 2.66 11.30 -4.60
N SER A 166 2.73 10.73 -5.81
CA SER A 166 1.55 10.56 -6.67
C SER A 166 0.48 9.65 -6.07
N SER A 167 0.81 8.79 -5.09
CA SER A 167 -0.18 7.93 -4.45
C SER A 167 -1.14 8.69 -3.51
N ILE A 168 -0.80 9.93 -3.11
CA ILE A 168 -1.72 10.82 -2.38
C ILE A 168 -3.04 10.98 -3.14
N ARG A 169 -2.96 11.08 -4.47
CA ARG A 169 -4.14 11.16 -5.34
C ARG A 169 -5.07 9.96 -5.16
N HIS A 170 -4.53 8.75 -5.01
CA HIS A 170 -5.35 7.55 -4.83
C HIS A 170 -6.11 7.60 -3.51
N SER A 171 -5.42 7.80 -2.38
CA SER A 171 -6.06 7.88 -1.06
C SER A 171 -7.06 9.03 -0.96
N TYR A 172 -6.75 10.18 -1.56
CA TYR A 172 -7.66 11.31 -1.57
C TYR A 172 -8.89 11.09 -2.48
N ASN A 173 -8.75 10.40 -3.61
CA ASN A 173 -9.90 10.02 -4.44
C ASN A 173 -10.86 9.08 -3.69
N LEU A 174 -10.32 8.16 -2.87
CA LEU A 174 -11.15 7.33 -2.00
C LEU A 174 -11.93 8.20 -1.00
N LEU A 175 -11.31 9.19 -0.38
CA LEU A 175 -12.00 10.15 0.49
C LEU A 175 -13.07 10.98 -0.24
N LYS A 176 -12.78 11.45 -1.46
CA LYS A 176 -13.76 12.19 -2.27
C LYS A 176 -14.99 11.36 -2.57
N ASN A 177 -14.83 10.05 -2.81
CA ASN A 177 -15.95 9.15 -3.02
C ASN A 177 -16.81 8.97 -1.74
N LEU A 178 -16.27 9.29 -0.56
CA LEU A 178 -17.01 9.35 0.70
C LEU A 178 -17.64 10.74 0.95
N GLY A 179 -17.49 11.69 0.02
CA GLY A 179 -17.99 13.06 0.16
C GLY A 179 -17.04 14.00 0.92
N VAL A 180 -15.81 13.56 1.22
CA VAL A 180 -14.81 14.38 1.92
C VAL A 180 -13.98 15.15 0.88
N HIS A 181 -14.06 16.47 0.92
CA HIS A 181 -13.37 17.36 0.00
C HIS A 181 -12.39 18.27 0.74
N ASP A 182 -11.18 18.42 0.20
CA ASP A 182 -10.14 19.25 0.77
C ASP A 182 -9.32 19.98 -0.32
N LYS A 183 -9.48 21.31 -0.38
CA LYS A 183 -8.87 22.15 -1.41
C LYS A 183 -7.34 22.18 -1.32
N GLU A 184 -6.79 22.06 -0.12
CA GLU A 184 -5.35 22.05 0.09
C GLU A 184 -4.73 20.79 -0.53
N THR A 185 -5.33 19.62 -0.27
CA THR A 185 -4.93 18.35 -0.88
C THR A 185 -5.08 18.39 -2.41
N GLU A 186 -6.15 18.98 -2.96
CA GLU A 186 -6.33 19.15 -4.41
C GLU A 186 -5.25 20.03 -5.06
N SER A 187 -4.92 21.14 -4.40
CA SER A 187 -3.83 22.03 -4.83
C SER A 187 -2.49 21.30 -4.81
N PHE A 188 -2.22 20.54 -3.75
CA PHE A 188 -1.00 19.75 -3.63
C PHE A 188 -0.90 18.68 -4.73
N ILE A 189 -1.97 17.92 -4.98
CA ILE A 189 -2.01 16.91 -6.06
C ILE A 189 -1.73 17.57 -7.42
N SER A 190 -2.26 18.77 -7.65
CA SER A 190 -2.01 19.51 -8.90
C SER A 190 -0.53 19.87 -9.07
N GLN A 191 0.13 20.31 -7.99
CA GLN A 191 1.57 20.57 -7.98
C GLN A 191 2.39 19.31 -8.28
N VAL A 192 2.00 18.16 -7.71
CA VAL A 192 2.64 16.87 -7.98
C VAL A 192 2.54 16.50 -9.46
N ILE A 193 1.35 16.65 -10.05
CA ILE A 193 1.12 16.36 -11.47
C ILE A 193 1.98 17.26 -12.37
N GLU A 194 2.06 18.56 -12.05
CA GLU A 194 2.89 19.51 -12.79
C GLU A 194 4.38 19.16 -12.66
N MET A 195 4.85 18.85 -11.44
CA MET A 195 6.24 18.47 -11.22
C MET A 195 6.62 17.18 -11.94
N ARG A 196 5.71 16.20 -12.03
CA ARG A 196 5.92 14.97 -12.83
C ARG A 196 6.12 15.27 -14.31
N LYS A 197 5.29 16.14 -14.89
CA LYS A 197 5.42 16.55 -16.30
C LYS A 197 6.75 17.25 -16.58
N ASN A 198 7.26 17.99 -15.60
CA ASN A 198 8.49 18.77 -15.69
C ASN A 198 9.67 18.11 -14.95
N SER A 199 9.61 16.80 -14.68
CA SER A 199 10.54 16.09 -13.78
C SER A 199 12.02 16.28 -14.12
N ARG A 200 12.34 16.40 -15.41
CA ARG A 200 13.72 16.58 -15.90
C ARG A 200 14.33 17.94 -15.57
N SER A 201 13.51 18.93 -15.20
CA SER A 201 13.94 20.29 -14.86
C SER A 201 13.82 20.61 -13.36
N VAL A 202 13.39 19.64 -12.55
CA VAL A 202 13.23 19.86 -11.10
C VAL A 202 14.60 19.84 -10.45
N ASN A 203 14.86 20.78 -9.55
CA ASN A 203 16.08 20.82 -8.76
C ASN A 203 15.93 20.01 -7.46
N ASP A 204 17.07 19.72 -6.82
CA ASP A 204 17.10 18.91 -5.60
C ASP A 204 16.28 19.52 -4.45
N ASP A 205 16.29 20.84 -4.29
CA ASP A 205 15.57 21.53 -3.21
C ASP A 205 14.05 21.39 -3.37
N ASP A 206 13.54 21.47 -4.61
CA ASP A 206 12.13 21.26 -4.93
C ASP A 206 11.68 19.82 -4.64
N ILE A 207 12.54 18.82 -4.93
CA ILE A 207 12.25 17.41 -4.62
C ILE A 207 12.23 17.17 -3.11
N ILE A 208 13.15 17.78 -2.37
CA ILE A 208 13.18 17.70 -0.91
C ILE A 208 11.94 18.37 -0.32
N ASP A 209 11.56 19.58 -0.78
CA ASP A 209 10.34 20.26 -0.33
C ASP A 209 9.09 19.41 -0.61
N LEU A 210 8.98 18.86 -1.82
CA LEU A 210 7.87 17.99 -2.18
C LEU A 210 7.79 16.77 -1.26
N PHE A 211 8.93 16.09 -1.05
CA PHE A 211 9.01 14.94 -0.17
C PHE A 211 8.56 15.29 1.25
N LEU A 212 9.09 16.37 1.84
CA LEU A 212 8.73 16.76 3.21
C LEU A 212 7.27 17.20 3.34
N ARG A 213 6.74 17.97 2.39
CA ARG A 213 5.33 18.40 2.40
C ARG A 213 4.37 17.24 2.19
N SER A 214 4.77 16.23 1.41
CA SER A 214 3.94 15.05 1.19
C SER A 214 3.69 14.25 2.47
N PHE A 215 4.64 14.24 3.42
CA PHE A 215 4.43 13.65 4.75
C PHE A 215 3.24 14.31 5.46
N ASN A 216 3.21 15.65 5.49
CA ASN A 216 2.10 16.41 6.08
C ASN A 216 0.78 16.16 5.33
N MET A 217 0.83 15.95 4.02
CA MET A 217 -0.37 15.63 3.23
C MET A 217 -0.90 14.22 3.53
N PHE A 218 -0.02 13.24 3.75
CA PHE A 218 -0.44 11.93 4.22
C PHE A 218 -1.08 12.00 5.61
N GLU A 219 -0.48 12.73 6.56
CA GLU A 219 -1.07 12.97 7.88
C GLU A 219 -2.43 13.67 7.77
N ARG A 220 -2.55 14.68 6.90
CA ARG A 220 -3.81 15.38 6.64
C ARG A 220 -4.90 14.43 6.12
N ILE A 221 -4.59 13.59 5.13
CA ILE A 221 -5.56 12.62 4.58
C ILE A 221 -5.98 11.61 5.66
N VAL A 222 -5.04 11.12 6.48
CA VAL A 222 -5.36 10.24 7.61
C VAL A 222 -6.27 10.93 8.61
N GLN A 223 -6.02 12.19 8.94
CA GLN A 223 -6.88 12.95 9.84
C GLN A 223 -8.30 13.09 9.27
N LEU A 224 -8.43 13.50 8.01
CA LEU A 224 -9.72 13.61 7.34
C LEU A 224 -10.48 12.25 7.30
N ALA A 225 -9.75 11.16 7.06
CA ALA A 225 -10.30 9.81 7.10
C ALA A 225 -10.72 9.38 8.51
N ALA A 226 -9.91 9.75 9.51
CA ALA A 226 -10.16 9.47 10.92
C ALA A 226 -11.40 10.21 11.44
N ASP A 227 -11.55 11.49 11.08
CA ASP A 227 -12.72 12.31 11.43
C ASP A 227 -13.99 11.70 10.84
N PHE A 228 -13.97 11.35 9.54
CA PHE A 228 -15.10 10.70 8.89
C PHE A 228 -15.42 9.31 9.49
N PHE A 229 -14.37 8.53 9.81
CA PHE A 229 -14.52 7.22 10.46
C PHE A 229 -15.15 7.35 11.85
N PHE A 230 -14.69 8.33 12.64
CA PHE A 230 -15.21 8.63 13.95
C PHE A 230 -16.70 8.96 13.88
N ASP A 231 -17.07 9.91 13.02
CA ASP A 231 -18.46 10.38 12.90
C ASP A 231 -19.43 9.30 12.42
N LYS A 232 -18.98 8.43 11.50
CA LYS A 232 -19.85 7.47 10.82
C LYS A 232 -19.88 6.08 11.44
N TYR A 233 -18.75 5.62 11.97
CA TYR A 233 -18.54 4.19 12.25
C TYR A 233 -18.13 3.89 13.68
N LEU A 234 -17.82 4.89 14.51
CA LEU A 234 -17.38 4.70 15.89
C LEU A 234 -18.46 5.16 16.89
N ASN A 235 -18.87 4.25 17.77
CA ASN A 235 -19.80 4.52 18.86
C ASN A 235 -19.05 4.47 20.20
N PHE A 236 -19.17 5.54 20.99
CA PHE A 236 -18.68 5.55 22.37
C PHE A 236 -19.83 5.27 23.34
N PHE A 237 -19.60 4.33 24.26
CA PHE A 237 -20.59 3.96 25.29
C PHE A 237 -20.44 4.71 26.61
N THR A 238 -19.36 5.47 26.77
CA THR A 238 -19.16 6.28 27.98
C THR A 238 -19.90 7.61 27.83
N THR A 239 -20.50 8.07 28.93
CA THR A 239 -20.98 9.45 29.09
C THR A 239 -19.75 10.38 29.15
N VAL A 240 -19.06 10.53 28.03
CA VAL A 240 -18.06 11.58 27.87
C VAL A 240 -18.84 12.88 27.88
N ASP A 241 -18.58 13.72 28.88
CA ASP A 241 -19.09 15.09 28.91
C ASP A 241 -18.82 15.74 27.55
N PRO A 242 -19.86 16.14 26.79
CA PRO A 242 -19.69 16.75 25.48
C PRO A 242 -18.84 18.03 25.51
N SER A 243 -18.73 18.69 26.66
CA SER A 243 -17.85 19.86 26.86
C SER A 243 -16.37 19.48 27.02
N ASN A 244 -16.12 18.21 27.35
CA ASN A 244 -14.83 17.53 27.34
C ASN A 244 -14.72 16.58 26.14
N SER A 245 -15.60 16.73 25.13
CA SER A 245 -15.49 16.04 23.85
C SER A 245 -14.04 16.13 23.43
N LEU A 246 -13.38 14.98 23.45
CA LEU A 246 -11.97 14.83 23.18
C LEU A 246 -11.65 15.68 21.96
N LYS A 247 -10.92 16.78 22.18
CA LYS A 247 -10.00 17.22 21.15
C LYS A 247 -9.10 16.02 20.95
N LEU A 248 -9.37 15.26 19.90
CA LEU A 248 -8.64 14.10 19.36
C LEU A 248 -7.20 14.50 18.95
N ASN A 249 -6.52 15.27 19.79
CA ASN A 249 -5.10 15.58 19.68
C ASN A 249 -4.26 14.48 20.35
N ASN A 250 -4.90 13.43 20.89
CA ASN A 250 -4.21 12.25 21.37
C ASN A 250 -3.66 11.49 20.16
N MET A 251 -2.37 11.70 19.93
CA MET A 251 -1.61 10.99 18.94
C MET A 251 -1.10 9.68 19.54
N TYR A 252 -1.56 8.55 19.02
CA TYR A 252 -1.10 7.23 19.45
C TYR A 252 0.11 6.82 18.65
N ASN A 253 1.17 6.41 19.35
CA ASN A 253 2.36 5.86 18.71
C ASN A 253 2.08 4.40 18.33
N LEU A 254 1.94 4.14 17.04
CA LEU A 254 1.89 2.82 16.48
C LEU A 254 3.28 2.40 15.99
N LYS A 255 3.75 1.25 16.47
CA LYS A 255 5.05 0.69 16.13
C LYS A 255 4.89 -0.30 14.98
N PHE A 256 5.39 0.04 13.80
CA PHE A 256 5.41 -0.83 12.63
C PHE A 256 6.78 -1.46 12.47
N LEU A 257 6.83 -2.64 11.90
CA LEU A 257 8.07 -3.23 11.44
C LEU A 257 8.44 -2.65 10.07
N ALA A 258 9.70 -2.28 9.85
CA ALA A 258 10.18 -1.73 8.59
C ALA A 258 10.75 -2.85 7.68
N ILE A 259 10.34 -2.92 6.41
CA ILE A 259 10.98 -3.80 5.40
C ILE A 259 12.01 -2.97 4.63
N PRO A 260 13.22 -3.49 4.39
CA PRO A 260 14.13 -2.90 3.42
C PRO A 260 13.46 -2.68 2.06
N LEU A 261 13.47 -1.46 1.54
CA LEU A 261 12.77 -1.10 0.29
C LEU A 261 13.56 -1.43 -0.99
N GLY A 262 14.74 -2.05 -0.85
CA GLY A 262 15.61 -2.41 -1.98
C GLY A 262 16.34 -1.25 -2.66
N ASP A 263 15.93 0.00 -2.39
CA ASP A 263 16.50 1.23 -2.97
C ASP A 263 17.43 2.01 -2.01
N GLY A 264 18.06 1.30 -1.07
CA GLY A 264 19.03 1.86 -0.13
C GLY A 264 18.46 2.24 1.24
N ALA A 265 17.14 2.17 1.42
CA ALA A 265 16.50 2.33 2.72
C ALA A 265 16.62 1.03 3.56
N ASN A 266 17.78 0.83 4.19
CA ASN A 266 18.02 -0.26 5.13
C ASN A 266 17.75 0.22 6.56
N ALA A 267 16.60 -0.16 7.11
CA ALA A 267 16.38 -0.09 8.54
C ALA A 267 15.77 -1.42 8.98
N ASP A 268 16.62 -2.37 9.40
CA ASP A 268 16.16 -3.42 10.29
C ASP A 268 15.70 -2.74 11.58
N GLY A 269 14.42 -2.85 11.89
CA GLY A 269 13.88 -2.29 13.10
C GLY A 269 12.42 -1.89 13.00
N SER A 270 11.99 -1.17 14.02
CA SER A 270 10.63 -0.70 14.15
C SER A 270 10.54 0.80 13.94
N VAL A 271 9.56 1.23 13.16
CA VAL A 271 9.23 2.63 12.94
C VAL A 271 7.98 2.98 13.71
N SER A 272 8.10 3.95 14.62
CA SER A 272 6.97 4.54 15.32
C SER A 272 6.32 5.61 14.46
N VAL A 273 5.01 5.52 14.20
CA VAL A 273 4.23 6.56 13.52
C VAL A 273 3.06 6.96 14.41
N TYR A 274 2.79 8.26 14.47
CA TYR A 274 1.74 8.81 15.30
C TYR A 274 0.45 8.91 14.49
N TYR A 275 -0.67 8.40 15.02
CA TYR A 275 -1.98 8.49 14.38
C TYR A 275 -3.03 9.14 15.27
N PRO A 276 -4.09 9.70 14.67
CA PRO A 276 -5.31 10.00 15.39
C PRO A 276 -5.84 8.74 16.09
N GLU A 277 -6.33 8.90 17.31
CA GLU A 277 -6.93 7.84 18.13
C GLU A 277 -7.97 6.99 17.38
N ALA A 278 -8.78 7.59 16.52
CA ALA A 278 -9.79 6.85 15.77
C ALA A 278 -9.17 5.74 14.90
N VAL A 279 -7.99 5.99 14.33
CA VAL A 279 -7.24 4.99 13.53
C VAL A 279 -6.71 3.85 14.41
N PHE A 280 -6.41 4.13 15.69
CA PHE A 280 -5.99 3.09 16.63
C PHE A 280 -7.10 2.04 16.82
N TYR A 281 -8.37 2.43 16.93
CA TYR A 281 -9.48 1.47 17.06
C TYR A 281 -9.65 0.58 15.83
N HIS A 282 -9.40 1.10 14.63
CA HIS A 282 -9.36 0.28 13.41
C HIS A 282 -8.33 -0.83 13.53
N TYR A 283 -7.09 -0.50 13.94
CA TYR A 283 -6.04 -1.50 14.12
C TYR A 283 -6.29 -2.44 15.30
N LEU A 284 -7.02 -2.01 16.33
CA LEU A 284 -7.39 -2.87 17.44
C LEU A 284 -8.36 -3.98 17.00
N GLU A 285 -9.21 -3.76 16.00
CA GLU A 285 -10.00 -4.86 15.42
C GLU A 285 -9.11 -5.91 14.73
N TYR A 286 -7.92 -5.54 14.26
CA TYR A 286 -7.02 -6.52 13.62
C TYR A 286 -6.50 -7.53 14.63
N THR A 287 -6.46 -7.18 15.92
CA THR A 287 -6.06 -8.12 16.99
C THR A 287 -7.18 -9.10 17.34
N ARG A 288 -8.39 -8.90 16.82
CA ARG A 288 -9.54 -9.75 17.12
C ARG A 288 -9.67 -10.86 16.08
N GLY A 289 -10.17 -12.01 16.51
CA GLY A 289 -10.41 -13.15 15.63
C GLY A 289 -9.25 -14.15 15.55
N ASN A 290 -9.43 -15.16 14.70
CA ASN A 290 -8.49 -16.27 14.51
C ASN A 290 -7.92 -16.25 13.09
N HIS A 291 -7.06 -15.28 12.81
CA HIS A 291 -6.38 -15.16 11.52
C HIS A 291 -4.91 -14.77 11.69
N PRO A 292 -4.01 -15.06 10.72
CA PRO A 292 -2.57 -14.83 10.86
C PRO A 292 -2.21 -13.38 11.25
N ILE A 293 -2.97 -12.40 10.76
CA ILE A 293 -2.75 -10.97 11.04
C ILE A 293 -2.98 -10.63 12.52
N ALA A 294 -3.86 -11.36 13.24
CA ALA A 294 -4.21 -11.01 14.62
C ALA A 294 -3.06 -11.22 15.59
N ASN A 295 -2.32 -12.32 15.42
CA ASN A 295 -1.13 -12.59 16.21
C ASN A 295 -0.06 -11.52 15.99
N ILE A 296 0.11 -11.07 14.74
CA ILE A 296 1.07 -10.02 14.40
C ILE A 296 0.63 -8.70 15.03
N ALA A 297 -0.60 -8.26 14.76
CA ALA A 297 -1.14 -7.02 15.29
C ALA A 297 -1.03 -6.96 16.82
N SER A 298 -1.33 -8.07 17.51
CA SER A 298 -1.24 -8.16 18.97
C SER A 298 0.17 -7.97 19.55
N ASN A 299 1.22 -8.31 18.78
CA ASN A 299 2.61 -8.13 19.22
C ASN A 299 3.09 -6.67 19.07
N TYR A 300 2.44 -5.89 18.21
CA TYR A 300 2.88 -4.54 17.85
C TYR A 300 1.95 -3.43 18.37
N LEU A 301 0.71 -3.78 18.72
CA LEU A 301 -0.27 -2.87 19.30
C LEU A 301 -0.31 -3.05 20.81
N SER A 302 0.37 -2.17 21.55
CA SER A 302 0.22 -2.08 23.00
C SER A 302 -1.02 -1.26 23.34
N ILE A 303 -2.01 -1.87 23.99
CA ILE A 303 -3.17 -1.15 24.51
C ILE A 303 -2.77 -0.44 25.80
N THR A 304 -2.80 0.89 25.80
CA THR A 304 -2.71 1.70 27.01
C THR A 304 -3.99 2.51 27.14
N GLY A 305 -5.03 1.94 27.75
CA GLY A 305 -6.31 2.63 27.92
C GLY A 305 -7.44 1.68 28.30
N GLY A 306 -8.43 2.18 29.05
CA GLY A 306 -9.59 1.42 29.55
C GLY A 306 -10.92 1.86 28.94
N GLU A 307 -10.91 2.59 27.83
CA GLU A 307 -12.14 3.08 27.19
C GLU A 307 -12.86 1.96 26.45
N SER A 308 -14.18 1.89 26.62
CA SER A 308 -15.05 1.00 25.85
C SER A 308 -15.53 1.71 24.59
N PHE A 309 -15.18 1.15 23.44
CA PHE A 309 -15.64 1.61 22.12
C PHE A 309 -16.35 0.47 21.39
N ASP A 310 -17.16 0.82 20.39
CA ASP A 310 -17.74 -0.13 19.47
C ASP A 310 -17.76 0.41 18.05
N LEU A 311 -17.49 -0.47 17.09
CA LEU A 311 -17.61 -0.13 15.68
C LEU A 311 -18.99 -0.53 15.17
N SER A 312 -19.50 0.21 14.20
CA SER A 312 -20.70 -0.20 13.48
C SER A 312 -20.54 -1.61 12.88
N GLU A 313 -21.63 -2.37 12.86
CA GLU A 313 -21.66 -3.71 12.25
C GLU A 313 -21.30 -3.67 10.76
N GLU A 314 -21.67 -2.63 10.03
CA GLU A 314 -21.30 -2.44 8.63
C GLU A 314 -19.76 -2.44 8.45
N TYR A 315 -19.08 -1.69 9.32
CA TYR A 315 -17.63 -1.59 9.28
C TYR A 315 -16.93 -2.89 9.66
N LYS A 316 -17.37 -3.53 10.76
CA LYS A 316 -16.82 -4.81 11.23
C LYS A 316 -16.97 -5.91 10.19
N ASN A 317 -18.17 -6.10 9.64
CA ASN A 317 -18.44 -7.13 8.64
C ASN A 317 -17.56 -6.96 7.39
N THR A 318 -17.38 -5.71 6.94
CA THR A 318 -16.50 -5.40 5.81
C THR A 318 -15.04 -5.70 6.15
N LEU A 319 -14.60 -5.34 7.37
CA LEU A 319 -13.24 -5.58 7.83
C LEU A 319 -12.95 -7.07 7.97
N GLU A 320 -13.83 -7.85 8.59
CA GLU A 320 -13.68 -9.31 8.73
C GLU A 320 -13.58 -9.99 7.37
N LYS A 321 -14.44 -9.60 6.42
CA LYS A 321 -14.41 -10.12 5.05
C LYS A 321 -13.07 -9.79 4.39
N ARG A 322 -12.59 -8.56 4.51
CA ARG A 322 -11.28 -8.14 4.01
C ARG A 322 -10.14 -8.93 4.64
N LEU A 323 -10.09 -9.03 5.96
CA LEU A 323 -9.07 -9.78 6.69
C LEU A 323 -9.08 -11.26 6.31
N SER A 324 -10.24 -11.83 5.99
CA SER A 324 -10.33 -13.21 5.48
C SER A 324 -9.59 -13.40 4.14
N PHE A 325 -9.71 -12.46 3.20
CA PHE A 325 -9.03 -12.52 1.90
C PHE A 325 -7.52 -12.25 2.03
N ILE A 326 -7.13 -11.26 2.83
CA ILE A 326 -5.71 -11.01 3.13
C ILE A 326 -5.09 -12.25 3.79
N SER A 327 -5.82 -12.91 4.70
CA SER A 327 -5.35 -14.12 5.38
C SER A 327 -5.17 -15.31 4.44
N LYS A 328 -6.08 -15.50 3.47
CA LYS A 328 -5.91 -16.51 2.41
C LYS A 328 -4.67 -16.23 1.58
N GLN A 329 -4.49 -14.99 1.14
CA GLN A 329 -3.33 -14.56 0.38
C GLN A 329 -2.03 -14.77 1.16
N LEU A 330 -2.00 -14.38 2.43
CA LEU A 330 -0.87 -14.60 3.33
C LEU A 330 -0.52 -16.07 3.52
N THR A 331 -1.53 -16.92 3.71
CA THR A 331 -1.35 -18.36 3.84
C THR A 331 -0.74 -18.94 2.56
N PHE A 332 -1.23 -18.49 1.40
CA PHE A 332 -0.69 -18.88 0.10
C PHE A 332 0.79 -18.47 -0.05
N LEU A 333 1.14 -17.22 0.27
CA LEU A 333 2.51 -16.72 0.19
C LEU A 333 3.44 -17.47 1.15
N LYS A 334 3.01 -17.69 2.40
CA LYS A 334 3.76 -18.43 3.43
C LYS A 334 4.02 -19.86 2.98
N ARG A 335 2.97 -20.57 2.55
CA ARG A 335 3.07 -21.96 2.07
C ARG A 335 4.04 -22.10 0.90
N ASN A 336 4.14 -21.09 0.05
CA ASN A 336 5.04 -21.06 -1.10
C ASN A 336 6.39 -20.38 -0.82
N ARG A 337 6.67 -20.00 0.44
CA ARG A 337 7.90 -19.32 0.87
C ARG A 337 8.23 -18.07 0.05
N VAL A 338 7.20 -17.38 -0.44
CA VAL A 338 7.34 -16.22 -1.31
C VAL A 338 7.94 -15.06 -0.53
N ASN A 339 9.15 -14.65 -0.86
CA ASN A 339 9.86 -13.53 -0.25
C ASN A 339 9.93 -12.29 -1.17
N PHE A 340 9.22 -12.34 -2.29
CA PHE A 340 9.12 -11.29 -3.29
C PHE A 340 7.62 -11.20 -3.65
N ALA A 341 6.95 -10.16 -3.20
CA ALA A 341 5.60 -9.87 -3.64
C ALA A 341 5.22 -8.51 -3.09
N MET A 342 4.53 -7.72 -3.91
CA MET A 342 3.63 -6.73 -3.34
C MET A 342 2.57 -7.46 -2.53
N CYS A 343 2.62 -7.35 -1.21
CA CYS A 343 1.51 -7.80 -0.38
C CYS A 343 0.52 -6.65 -0.27
N GLY A 344 -0.72 -6.87 -0.73
CA GLY A 344 -1.84 -5.97 -0.49
C GLY A 344 -1.93 -5.68 1.00
N TYR A 345 -1.65 -4.43 1.36
CA TYR A 345 -1.33 -3.97 2.69
C TYR A 345 -2.51 -4.11 3.65
N PRO A 346 -2.38 -4.83 4.77
CA PRO A 346 -2.51 -4.18 6.04
C PRO A 346 -1.24 -3.35 6.30
N GLY A 347 -1.30 -2.21 6.99
CA GLY A 347 -0.12 -1.38 7.32
C GLY A 347 1.01 -2.14 8.02
N PHE A 348 0.76 -3.38 8.42
CA PHE A 348 1.73 -4.42 8.72
C PHE A 348 2.39 -4.91 7.43
N ILE A 349 3.53 -4.31 7.16
CA ILE A 349 4.66 -4.96 6.52
C ILE A 349 4.72 -6.43 6.97
N ILE A 350 4.34 -7.33 6.07
CA ILE A 350 4.47 -8.77 6.22
C ILE A 350 5.96 -9.02 6.14
N ASN A 351 6.62 -9.00 7.30
CA ASN A 351 8.02 -9.38 7.41
C ASN A 351 8.17 -10.81 6.86
N GLN A 352 9.40 -11.16 6.45
CA GLN A 352 9.78 -12.55 6.34
C GLN A 352 9.40 -13.34 7.61
N GLU A 353 9.39 -12.74 8.81
CA GLU A 353 8.89 -13.38 10.04
C GLU A 353 7.44 -13.89 9.94
N CYS A 354 6.54 -13.22 9.21
CA CYS A 354 5.18 -13.72 9.00
C CYS A 354 5.17 -14.97 8.12
N LEU A 355 6.16 -15.09 7.23
CA LEU A 355 6.35 -16.16 6.27
C LEU A 355 7.29 -17.29 6.78
N GLN A 356 8.00 -17.05 7.88
CA GLN A 356 8.86 -18.02 8.56
C GLN A 356 8.03 -18.84 9.57
N GLU A 357 8.45 -20.09 9.82
CA GLU A 357 7.73 -21.05 10.69
C GLU A 357 7.83 -20.69 12.18
#